data_AF-A0A8A1M100-F1
#
_entry.id   AF-A0A8A1M100-F1
#
_cell.length_a   1.000
_cell.length_b   1.000
_cell.length_c   1.000
_cell.angle_alpha   90.00
_cell.angle_beta   90.00
_cell.angle_gamma   90.00
#
_symmetry.space_group_name_H-M   'P 1'
#
loop_
_entity.id
_entity.type
_entity.pdbx_description
1 polymer ?
#
loop_
_entity_poly.entity_id
_entity_poly.type
_entity_poly.pdbx_seq_one_letter_code
_entity_poly.pdbx_strand_id
1 'polypeptide(L)'
;MIPAINQIEYHPYLEHGDTVLFQEKRGIRNVAYDPLPPATTAKGGPVDGILAGLAKKYAVTEVEVLLRWCIDHGAIAITTSKIGSISRVGARNHFRAFFNDKIAPDDRS
;
A
#
# COMPACT_ATOMS: atom_id res chain seq x y z
N MET A 1 24.19 -4.09 16.40
CA MET A 1 23.03 -3.17 16.36
C MET A 1 22.40 -3.29 14.98
N ILE A 2 21.08 -3.49 14.89
CA ILE A 2 20.32 -3.55 13.62
C ILE A 2 19.30 -2.41 13.59
N PRO A 3 19.00 -1.80 12.43
CA PRO A 3 17.97 -0.76 12.38
C PRO A 3 16.58 -1.39 12.62
N ALA A 4 15.69 -0.66 13.29
CA ALA A 4 14.32 -1.11 13.50
C ALA A 4 13.48 -1.02 12.22
N ILE A 5 13.77 -0.02 11.38
CA ILE A 5 13.05 0.28 10.15
C ILE A 5 14.03 0.62 9.04
N ASN A 6 13.56 0.49 7.80
CA ASN A 6 14.18 1.09 6.64
C ASN A 6 13.07 1.69 5.77
N GLN A 7 13.19 2.98 5.49
CA GLN A 7 12.19 3.73 4.74
C GLN A 7 12.66 3.91 3.30
N ILE A 8 11.91 3.33 2.36
CA ILE A 8 12.22 3.30 0.92
C ILE A 8 10.97 3.58 0.10
N GLU A 9 11.15 3.86 -1.18
CA GLU A 9 10.05 3.90 -2.14
C GLU A 9 9.53 2.47 -2.32
N TYR A 10 8.22 2.26 -2.28
CA TYR A 10 7.68 0.90 -2.33
C TYR A 10 6.23 0.88 -2.78
N HIS A 11 5.99 0.24 -3.92
CA HIS A 11 4.69 0.08 -4.59
C HIS A 11 4.81 -1.03 -5.64
N PRO A 12 3.72 -1.48 -6.30
CA PRO A 12 3.76 -2.55 -7.31
C PRO A 12 4.70 -2.34 -8.52
N TYR A 13 5.22 -1.13 -8.72
CA TYR A 13 6.22 -0.87 -9.77
C TYR A 13 7.66 -0.88 -9.25
N LEU A 14 7.84 -0.99 -7.93
CA LEU A 14 9.13 -0.94 -7.27
C LEU A 14 9.10 -1.74 -5.95
N GLU A 15 9.13 -3.07 -6.08
CA GLU A 15 8.95 -4.00 -4.94
C GLU A 15 10.26 -4.42 -4.27
N HIS A 16 11.42 -4.07 -4.83
CA HIS A 16 12.73 -4.32 -4.22
C HIS A 16 13.09 -5.79 -3.86
N GLY A 17 12.30 -6.79 -4.26
CA GLY A 17 12.60 -8.23 -4.23
C GLY A 17 13.42 -8.70 -3.02
N ASP A 18 14.64 -9.19 -3.29
CA ASP A 18 15.57 -9.71 -2.28
C ASP A 18 15.88 -8.74 -1.13
N THR A 19 15.82 -7.43 -1.39
CA THR A 19 16.12 -6.41 -0.38
C THR A 19 15.04 -6.38 0.69
N VAL A 20 13.76 -6.48 0.33
CA VAL A 20 12.65 -6.54 1.31
C VAL A 20 12.70 -7.86 2.07
N LEU A 21 12.89 -8.99 1.38
CA LEU A 21 13.04 -10.29 2.02
C LEU A 21 14.20 -10.34 3.03
N PHE A 22 15.32 -9.71 2.69
CA PHE A 22 16.46 -9.58 3.58
C PHE A 22 16.15 -8.75 4.84
N GLN A 23 15.44 -7.64 4.68
CA GLN A 23 15.03 -6.77 5.79
C GLN A 23 14.09 -7.53 6.73
N GLU A 24 13.08 -8.21 6.19
CA GLU A 24 12.13 -9.01 6.95
C GLU A 24 12.81 -10.12 7.76
N LYS A 25 13.72 -10.87 7.13
CA LYS A 25 14.52 -11.92 7.81
C LYS A 25 15.35 -11.40 8.98
N ARG A 26 15.69 -10.10 8.97
CA ARG A 26 16.45 -9.44 10.03
C ARG A 26 15.57 -8.68 11.03
N GLY A 27 14.25 -8.74 10.89
CA GLY A 27 13.31 -7.98 11.72
C GLY A 27 13.31 -6.47 11.44
N ILE A 28 13.86 -6.04 10.31
CA ILE A 28 13.83 -4.65 9.84
C ILE A 28 12.49 -4.42 9.14
N ARG A 29 11.68 -3.49 9.63
CA ARG A 29 10.38 -3.19 9.00
C ARG A 29 10.55 -2.25 7.81
N ASN A 30 9.93 -2.62 6.68
CA ASN A 30 9.85 -1.77 5.50
C ASN A 30 8.82 -0.64 5.71
N VAL A 31 9.21 0.60 5.39
CA VAL A 31 8.34 1.78 5.43
C VAL A 31 8.28 2.40 4.04
N ALA A 32 7.10 2.38 3.41
CA ALA A 32 6.88 2.89 2.05
C ALA A 32 6.61 4.40 2.07
N TYR A 33 7.51 5.25 1.57
CA TYR A 33 7.31 6.71 1.60
C TYR A 33 6.48 7.29 0.44
N ASP A 34 6.41 6.60 -0.70
CA ASP A 34 5.61 7.00 -1.86
C ASP A 34 4.87 5.80 -2.48
N PRO A 35 3.81 5.28 -1.82
CA PRO A 35 3.13 4.06 -2.27
C PRO A 35 2.12 4.29 -3.40
N LEU A 36 1.86 5.54 -3.79
CA LEU A 36 0.72 5.91 -4.64
C LEU A 36 1.02 6.21 -6.13
N PRO A 37 2.26 6.21 -6.67
CA PRO A 37 2.48 6.51 -8.08
C PRO A 37 1.57 5.73 -9.05
N PRO A 38 1.31 4.42 -8.88
CA PRO A 38 0.44 3.67 -9.81
C PRO A 38 -0.99 4.21 -9.93
N ALA A 39 -1.53 4.85 -8.89
CA ALA A 39 -2.88 5.46 -8.92
C ALA A 39 -2.86 6.98 -9.15
N THR A 40 -1.68 7.61 -9.24
CA THR A 40 -1.56 9.08 -9.26
C THR A 40 -0.72 9.58 -10.43
N THR A 41 0.61 9.56 -10.31
CA THR A 41 1.55 10.17 -11.25
C THR A 41 2.02 9.22 -12.34
N ALA A 42 1.88 7.90 -12.16
CA ALA A 42 2.36 6.85 -13.06
C ALA A 42 1.22 5.97 -13.61
N LYS A 43 0.13 6.61 -14.06
CA LYS A 43 -1.00 5.94 -14.72
C LYS A 43 -0.62 5.42 -16.11
N GLY A 44 -1.41 4.48 -16.61
CA GLY A 44 -1.21 3.78 -17.88
C GLY A 44 -0.31 2.55 -17.76
N GLY A 45 -0.07 2.07 -16.54
CA GLY A 45 0.79 0.92 -16.29
C GLY A 45 0.02 -0.39 -16.15
N PRO A 46 0.73 -1.50 -15.90
CA PRO A 46 0.15 -2.85 -15.94
C PRO A 46 -0.87 -3.11 -14.83
N VAL A 47 -0.87 -2.36 -13.73
CA VAL A 47 -1.83 -2.58 -12.63
C VAL A 47 -3.09 -1.72 -12.73
N ASP A 48 -3.19 -0.76 -13.65
CA ASP A 48 -4.34 0.16 -13.75
C ASP A 48 -5.68 -0.58 -13.84
N GLY A 49 -5.76 -1.61 -14.70
CA GLY A 49 -6.98 -2.42 -14.85
C GLY A 49 -7.34 -3.21 -13.59
N ILE A 50 -6.33 -3.69 -12.87
CA ILE A 50 -6.49 -4.42 -11.61
C ILE A 50 -7.00 -3.46 -10.53
N LEU A 51 -6.34 -2.30 -10.37
CA LEU A 51 -6.72 -1.27 -9.40
C LEU A 51 -8.16 -0.79 -9.64
N ALA A 52 -8.53 -0.49 -10.88
CA ALA A 52 -9.89 -0.07 -11.23
C ALA A 52 -10.93 -1.17 -10.95
N GLY A 53 -10.60 -2.43 -11.26
CA GLY A 53 -11.45 -3.59 -10.99
C GLY A 53 -11.71 -3.80 -9.51
N LEU A 54 -10.65 -3.78 -8.70
CA LEU A 54 -10.73 -3.95 -7.24
C LEU A 54 -11.43 -2.77 -6.56
N ALA A 55 -11.12 -1.54 -6.96
CA ALA A 55 -11.79 -0.34 -6.48
C ALA A 55 -13.32 -0.44 -6.68
N LYS A 56 -13.75 -0.86 -7.87
CA LYS A 56 -15.17 -1.09 -8.18
C LYS A 56 -15.77 -2.24 -7.37
N LYS A 57 -15.08 -3.39 -7.30
CA LYS A 57 -15.54 -4.60 -6.58
C LYS A 57 -15.82 -4.30 -5.11
N TYR A 58 -14.99 -3.48 -4.48
CA TYR A 58 -15.05 -3.22 -3.04
C TYR A 58 -15.64 -1.86 -2.66
N ALA A 59 -16.08 -1.07 -3.64
CA ALA A 59 -16.58 0.29 -3.45
C ALA A 59 -15.60 1.18 -2.67
N VAL A 60 -14.31 1.09 -3.03
CA VAL A 60 -13.19 1.88 -2.49
C VAL A 60 -12.46 2.60 -3.62
N THR A 61 -11.48 3.44 -3.29
CA THR A 61 -10.61 4.11 -4.27
C THR A 61 -9.40 3.25 -4.64
N GLU A 62 -8.80 3.48 -5.81
CA GLU A 62 -7.54 2.85 -6.24
C GLU A 62 -6.40 3.11 -5.23
N VAL A 63 -6.40 4.28 -4.59
CA VAL A 63 -5.47 4.64 -3.52
C VAL A 63 -5.65 3.74 -2.29
N GLU A 64 -6.89 3.48 -1.87
CA GLU A 64 -7.17 2.56 -0.76
C GLU A 64 -6.75 1.12 -1.08
N VAL A 65 -6.87 0.69 -2.35
CA VAL A 65 -6.35 -0.61 -2.81
C VAL A 65 -4.83 -0.65 -2.68
N LEU A 66 -4.10 0.37 -3.15
CA LEU A 66 -2.64 0.43 -3.03
C LEU A 66 -2.15 0.49 -1.58
N LEU A 67 -2.82 1.27 -0.74
CA LEU A 67 -2.50 1.32 0.69
C LEU A 67 -2.71 -0.04 1.35
N ARG A 68 -3.77 -0.77 0.95
CA ARG A 68 -3.99 -2.13 1.45
C ARG A 68 -2.92 -3.09 0.94
N TRP A 69 -2.54 -3.03 -0.33
CA TRP A 69 -1.45 -3.82 -0.90
C TRP A 69 -0.15 -3.67 -0.09
N CYS A 70 0.24 -2.44 0.28
CA CYS A 70 1.43 -2.22 1.13
C CYS A 70 1.33 -2.93 2.49
N ILE A 71 0.16 -2.87 3.13
CA ILE A 71 -0.08 -3.50 4.44
C ILE A 71 0.01 -5.03 4.33
N ASP A 72 -0.55 -5.61 3.27
CA ASP A 72 -0.50 -7.05 3.01
C ASP A 72 0.92 -7.54 2.72
N HIS A 73 1.73 -6.71 2.08
CA HIS A 73 3.16 -6.96 1.85
C HIS A 73 4.03 -6.60 3.07
N GLY A 74 3.44 -6.51 4.27
CA GLY A 74 4.16 -6.29 5.53
C GLY A 74 4.73 -4.88 5.73
N ALA A 75 4.56 -3.98 4.75
CA ALA A 75 5.08 -2.62 4.76
C ALA A 75 4.19 -1.68 5.57
N ILE A 76 4.81 -0.64 6.13
CA ILE A 76 4.12 0.49 6.76
C ILE A 76 4.05 1.60 5.72
N ALA A 77 2.84 1.92 5.24
CA ALA A 77 2.65 2.98 4.26
C ALA A 77 2.64 4.37 4.91
N ILE A 78 3.44 5.29 4.39
CA ILE A 78 3.39 6.72 4.68
C ILE A 78 2.93 7.41 3.41
N THR A 79 1.90 8.25 3.52
CA THR A 79 1.43 9.08 2.42
C THR A 79 1.04 10.45 2.94
N THR A 80 1.02 11.44 2.05
CA THR A 80 0.55 12.78 2.32
C THR A 80 -0.54 13.14 1.32
N SER A 81 -1.46 14.01 1.73
CA SER A 81 -2.47 14.54 0.82
C SER A 81 -2.66 16.01 1.03
N LYS A 82 -2.84 16.74 -0.07
CA LYS A 82 -3.23 18.16 -0.04
C LYS A 82 -4.75 18.34 0.19
N ILE A 83 -5.54 17.25 0.10
CA ILE A 83 -7.01 17.27 0.13
C ILE A 83 -7.52 16.20 1.10
N GLY A 84 -8.55 16.51 1.89
CA GLY A 84 -9.04 15.71 3.01
C GLY A 84 -9.55 14.29 2.70
N SER A 85 -9.42 13.77 1.47
CA SER A 85 -9.80 12.41 1.10
C SER A 85 -8.97 11.36 1.85
N ILE A 86 -7.65 11.50 1.94
CA ILE A 86 -6.79 10.56 2.71
C ILE A 86 -6.98 10.75 4.22
N SER A 87 -7.14 11.99 4.70
CA SER A 87 -7.46 12.26 6.10
C SER A 87 -8.80 11.65 6.52
N ARG A 88 -9.80 11.65 5.61
CA ARG A 88 -11.12 11.04 5.84
C ARG A 88 -11.05 9.51 5.87
N VAL A 89 -10.19 8.89 5.06
CA VAL A 89 -9.91 7.44 5.14
C VAL A 89 -9.28 7.13 6.51
N GLY A 90 -8.23 7.85 6.90
CA GLY A 90 -7.58 7.64 8.20
C GLY A 90 -8.48 7.92 9.42
N ALA A 91 -9.41 8.88 9.32
CA ALA A 91 -10.32 9.23 10.40
C ALA A 91 -11.56 8.32 10.50
N ARG A 92 -12.03 7.73 9.39
CA ARG A 92 -13.17 6.79 9.41
C ARG A 92 -12.76 5.36 9.72
N ASN A 93 -11.54 4.99 9.34
CA ASN A 93 -11.12 3.61 9.23
C ASN A 93 -9.81 3.44 10.01
N HIS A 94 -9.88 2.89 11.21
CA HIS A 94 -8.69 2.35 11.87
C HIS A 94 -8.03 1.37 10.87
N PHE A 95 -6.91 1.78 10.25
CA PHE A 95 -6.34 1.17 9.04
C PHE A 95 -6.18 -0.36 9.12
N ARG A 96 -6.03 -0.94 10.31
CA ARG A 96 -5.95 -2.40 10.49
C ARG A 96 -7.30 -3.12 10.50
N ALA A 97 -8.35 -2.51 11.04
CA ALA A 97 -9.65 -3.17 11.21
C ALA A 97 -10.52 -3.05 9.95
N PHE A 98 -10.57 -1.86 9.34
CA PHE A 98 -11.47 -1.59 8.21
C PHE A 98 -11.22 -2.49 6.99
N PHE A 99 -9.95 -2.73 6.64
CA PHE A 99 -9.64 -3.43 5.41
C PHE A 99 -9.79 -4.95 5.50
N ASN A 100 -9.72 -5.53 6.71
CA ASN A 100 -9.82 -6.98 6.87
C ASN A 100 -11.19 -7.52 6.45
N ASP A 101 -12.23 -6.71 6.59
CA ASP A 101 -13.61 -7.06 6.26
C ASP A 101 -14.06 -6.54 4.87
N LYS A 102 -13.16 -5.86 4.14
CA LYS A 102 -13.51 -5.17 2.89
C LYS A 102 -12.87 -5.75 1.65
N ILE A 103 -11.57 -6.01 1.63
CA ILE A 103 -10.87 -6.59 0.47
C ILE A 103 -10.58 -8.06 0.77
N ALA A 104 -10.95 -9.01 -0.08
CA ALA A 104 -10.79 -10.44 0.19
C ALA A 104 -9.32 -10.88 0.09
N PRO A 105 -8.86 -11.92 0.83
CA PRO A 105 -7.47 -12.38 0.79
C PRO A 105 -6.90 -12.65 -0.61
N ASP A 106 -7.69 -13.26 -1.49
CA ASP A 106 -7.27 -13.64 -2.84
C ASP A 106 -7.06 -12.44 -3.79
N ASP A 107 -7.54 -11.26 -3.41
CA ASP A 107 -7.43 -10.02 -4.18
C ASP A 107 -6.35 -9.07 -3.62
N ARG A 108 -5.48 -9.58 -2.72
CA ARG A 108 -4.44 -8.80 -2.03
C ARG A 108 -3.02 -9.05 -2.56
N SER A 109 -2.84 -10.05 -3.43
CA SER A 109 -1.56 -10.44 -4.04
C SER A 109 -1.39 -9.88 -5.44
#